data_AF-A0A1E7W4N3-F1
#
_entry.id   AF-A0A1E7W4N3-F1
#
_cell.length_a   1.000
_cell.length_b   1.000
_cell.length_c   1.000
_cell.angle_alpha   90.00
_cell.angle_beta   90.00
_cell.angle_gamma   90.00
#
_symmetry.space_group_name_H-M   'P 1'
#
loop_
_entity.id
_entity.type
_entity.pdbx_description
1 polymer ?
#
loop_
_entity_poly.entity_id
_entity_poly.type
_entity_poly.pdbx_seq_one_letter_code
_entity_poly.pdbx_strand_id
1 'polypeptide(L)'
;MSAAHLLAIMAAGDLAVELWRAEGACAMAKDAYIARVRKFESQFGDVPHNAPSDDPDRLAMNQFTRARYESFTDARKKVYSLRSRLRRACEKAARASASTKRGAA
;
A
#
# COMPACT_ATOMS: atom_id res chain seq x y z
N MET A 1 33.07 6.56 -5.96
CA MET A 1 31.78 5.95 -5.59
C MET A 1 32.07 4.53 -5.10
N SER A 2 31.66 4.14 -3.88
CA SER A 2 32.02 2.84 -3.31
C SER A 2 31.04 1.73 -3.72
N ALA A 3 31.50 0.48 -3.76
CA ALA A 3 30.65 -0.68 -4.07
C ALA A 3 29.44 -0.79 -3.13
N ALA A 4 29.62 -0.46 -1.84
CA ALA A 4 28.55 -0.41 -0.86
C ALA A 4 27.47 0.64 -1.18
N HIS A 5 27.85 1.78 -1.77
CA HIS A 5 26.90 2.80 -2.18
C HIS A 5 26.10 2.37 -3.42
N LEU A 6 26.75 1.72 -4.40
CA LEU A 6 26.07 1.15 -5.57
C LEU A 6 25.03 0.09 -5.18
N LEU A 7 25.41 -0.85 -4.29
CA LEU A 7 24.50 -1.87 -3.78
C LEU A 7 23.30 -1.26 -3.04
N ALA A 8 23.52 -0.18 -2.28
CA ALA A 8 22.45 0.50 -1.57
C ALA A 8 21.47 1.22 -2.52
N ILE A 9 21.95 1.80 -3.62
CA ILE A 9 21.09 2.40 -4.66
C ILE A 9 20.29 1.33 -5.39
N MET A 10 20.92 0.22 -5.79
CA MET A 10 20.23 -0.88 -6.47
C MET A 10 19.09 -1.44 -5.60
N ALA A 11 19.36 -1.70 -4.31
CA ALA A 11 18.34 -2.18 -3.39
C ALA A 11 17.17 -1.18 -3.20
N ALA A 12 17.44 0.12 -3.25
CA ALA A 12 16.38 1.14 -3.23
C ALA A 12 15.58 1.15 -4.55
N GLY A 13 16.24 0.95 -5.70
CA GLY A 13 15.60 0.80 -7.01
C GLY A 13 14.62 -0.39 -7.05
N ASP A 14 15.05 -1.56 -6.58
CA ASP A 14 14.21 -2.76 -6.51
C ASP A 14 12.96 -2.51 -5.66
N LEU A 15 13.13 -1.89 -4.48
CA LEU A 15 12.02 -1.52 -3.60
C LEU A 15 11.06 -0.50 -4.25
N ALA A 16 11.56 0.41 -5.08
CA ALA A 16 10.72 1.37 -5.80
C ALA A 16 9.85 0.68 -6.85
N VAL A 17 10.41 -0.27 -7.61
CA VAL A 17 9.64 -1.07 -8.59
C VAL A 17 8.61 -1.95 -7.89
N GLU A 18 8.98 -2.60 -6.78
CA GLU A 18 8.03 -3.37 -5.97
C GLU A 18 6.90 -2.50 -5.42
N LEU A 19 7.22 -1.29 -4.94
CA LEU A 19 6.24 -0.33 -4.44
C LEU A 19 5.27 0.08 -5.55
N TRP A 20 5.77 0.44 -6.73
CA TRP A 20 4.92 0.82 -7.86
C TRP A 20 3.93 -0.29 -8.23
N ARG A 21 4.41 -1.55 -8.31
CA ARG A 21 3.55 -2.71 -8.57
C ARG A 21 2.51 -2.92 -7.47
N ALA A 22 2.91 -2.75 -6.20
CA ALA A 22 2.00 -2.87 -5.07
C ALA A 22 0.94 -1.76 -5.03
N GLU A 23 1.29 -0.54 -5.43
CA GLU A 23 0.34 0.58 -5.55
C GLU A 23 -0.69 0.30 -6.65
N GLY A 24 -0.27 -0.23 -7.80
CA GLY A 24 -1.17 -0.69 -8.85
C GLY A 24 -2.13 -1.79 -8.37
N ALA A 25 -1.60 -2.82 -7.70
CA ALA A 25 -2.44 -3.88 -7.14
C ALA A 25 -3.42 -3.38 -6.06
N CYS A 26 -3.01 -2.41 -5.24
CA CYS A 26 -3.86 -1.76 -4.24
C CYS A 26 -5.00 -0.98 -4.89
N ALA A 27 -4.73 -0.23 -5.96
CA ALA A 27 -5.75 0.47 -6.73
C ALA A 27 -6.78 -0.50 -7.32
N MET A 28 -6.32 -1.58 -7.96
CA MET A 28 -7.21 -2.62 -8.49
C MET A 28 -8.08 -3.28 -7.40
N ALA A 29 -7.49 -3.56 -6.23
CA ALA A 29 -8.23 -4.14 -5.11
C ALA A 29 -9.29 -3.17 -4.55
N LYS A 30 -8.97 -1.87 -4.50
CA LYS A 30 -9.92 -0.81 -4.13
C LYS A 30 -11.09 -0.75 -5.10
N ASP A 31 -10.82 -0.77 -6.40
CA ASP A 31 -11.86 -0.72 -7.44
C ASP A 31 -12.77 -1.95 -7.36
N ALA A 32 -12.19 -3.13 -7.12
CA ALA A 32 -12.95 -4.36 -6.93
C ALA A 32 -13.85 -4.32 -5.67
N TYR A 33 -13.36 -3.70 -4.58
CA TYR A 33 -14.17 -3.46 -3.38
C TYR A 33 -15.32 -2.49 -3.65
N ILE A 34 -15.06 -1.34 -4.28
CA ILE A 34 -16.09 -0.36 -4.64
C ILE A 34 -17.14 -0.96 -5.58
N ALA A 35 -16.72 -1.74 -6.58
CA ALA A 35 -17.64 -2.43 -7.47
C ALA A 35 -18.54 -3.43 -6.71
N ARG A 36 -18.01 -4.07 -5.65
CA ARG A 36 -18.79 -4.98 -4.81
C ARG A 36 -19.79 -4.24 -3.92
N VAL A 37 -19.41 -3.08 -3.37
CA VAL A 37 -20.31 -2.17 -2.65
C VAL A 37 -21.46 -1.73 -3.57
N ARG A 38 -21.16 -1.20 -4.76
CA ARG A 38 -22.18 -0.80 -5.74
C ARG A 38 -23.10 -1.93 -6.15
N LYS A 39 -22.57 -3.15 -6.26
CA LYS A 39 -23.38 -4.34 -6.53
C LYS A 39 -24.36 -4.63 -5.39
N PHE A 40 -23.94 -4.48 -4.13
CA PHE A 40 -24.84 -4.59 -2.99
C PHE A 40 -25.93 -3.52 -3.06
N GLU A 41 -25.55 -2.26 -3.25
CA GLU A 41 -26.49 -1.13 -3.31
C GLU A 41 -27.53 -1.30 -4.44
N SER A 42 -27.10 -1.80 -5.61
CA SER A 42 -28.00 -2.09 -6.73
C SER A 42 -29.03 -3.19 -6.46
N GLN A 43 -28.76 -4.08 -5.50
CA GLN A 43 -29.61 -5.24 -5.19
C GLN A 43 -30.53 -4.98 -3.99
N PHE A 44 -30.05 -4.22 -3.00
CA PHE A 44 -30.70 -4.08 -1.70
C PHE A 44 -31.09 -2.64 -1.35
N GLY A 45 -30.68 -1.65 -2.16
CA GLY A 45 -30.86 -0.24 -1.88
C GLY A 45 -29.57 0.43 -1.38
N ASP A 46 -29.54 1.75 -1.46
CA ASP A 46 -28.39 2.55 -1.04
C ASP A 46 -28.23 2.52 0.50
N VAL A 47 -26.99 2.43 0.97
CA VAL A 47 -26.69 2.45 2.41
C VAL A 47 -26.07 3.81 2.73
N PRO A 48 -26.71 4.65 3.56
CA PRO A 48 -26.18 5.97 3.90
C PRO A 48 -24.75 5.90 4.42
N HIS A 49 -23.88 6.76 3.91
CA HIS A 49 -22.46 6.77 4.31
C HIS A 49 -22.26 7.02 5.81
N ASN A 50 -23.20 7.73 6.43
CA ASN A 50 -23.24 8.04 7.86
C ASN A 50 -24.13 7.09 8.68
N ALA A 51 -24.56 5.96 8.11
CA ALA A 51 -25.31 4.95 8.85
C ALA A 51 -24.55 4.55 10.13
N PRO A 52 -25.21 4.46 11.29
CA PRO A 52 -24.61 3.96 12.52
C PRO A 52 -23.90 2.62 12.34
N SER A 53 -22.93 2.29 13.20
CA SER A 53 -22.18 1.03 13.07
C SER A 53 -23.01 -0.22 13.34
N ASP A 54 -24.08 -0.07 14.12
CA ASP A 54 -25.07 -1.10 14.47
C ASP A 54 -26.27 -1.15 13.51
N ASP A 55 -26.28 -0.28 12.50
CA ASP A 55 -27.29 -0.30 11.45
C ASP A 55 -27.28 -1.66 10.71
N PRO A 56 -28.43 -2.34 10.60
CA PRO A 56 -28.49 -3.68 10.04
C PRO A 56 -28.10 -3.72 8.55
N ASP A 57 -28.40 -2.68 7.77
CA ASP A 57 -28.05 -2.61 6.35
C ASP A 57 -26.55 -2.39 6.18
N ARG A 58 -25.95 -1.57 7.04
CA ARG A 58 -24.48 -1.42 7.10
C ARG A 58 -23.79 -2.73 7.47
N LEU A 59 -24.31 -3.46 8.45
CA LEU A 59 -23.77 -4.78 8.84
C LEU A 59 -23.87 -5.79 7.69
N ALA A 60 -25.01 -5.83 6.99
CA ALA A 60 -25.21 -6.69 5.83
C ALA A 60 -24.25 -6.36 4.68
N MET A 61 -24.08 -5.06 4.36
CA MET A 61 -23.12 -4.60 3.36
C MET A 61 -21.69 -5.00 3.73
N ASN A 62 -21.29 -4.80 4.99
CA ASN A 62 -19.97 -5.18 5.48
C ASN A 62 -19.74 -6.69 5.32
N GLN A 63 -20.71 -7.52 5.70
CA GLN A 63 -20.61 -8.97 5.53
C GLN A 63 -20.50 -9.36 4.04
N PHE A 64 -21.29 -8.74 3.17
CA PHE A 64 -21.29 -9.01 1.73
C PHE A 64 -19.98 -8.59 1.02
N THR A 65 -19.35 -7.52 1.50
CA THR A 65 -18.14 -6.94 0.89
C THR A 65 -16.84 -7.38 1.57
N ARG A 66 -16.93 -8.06 2.72
CA ARG A 66 -15.82 -8.42 3.61
C ARG A 66 -14.58 -8.93 2.90
N ALA A 67 -14.70 -9.97 2.07
CA ALA A 67 -13.55 -10.58 1.39
C ALA A 67 -12.81 -9.59 0.48
N ARG A 68 -13.53 -8.67 -0.18
CA ARG A 68 -12.91 -7.63 -1.03
C ARG A 68 -12.28 -6.53 -0.19
N TYR A 69 -12.92 -6.17 0.92
CA TYR A 69 -12.38 -5.21 1.87
C TYR A 69 -11.08 -5.71 2.53
N GLU A 70 -11.03 -6.98 2.93
CA GLU A 70 -9.82 -7.62 3.48
C GLU A 70 -8.68 -7.63 2.46
N SER A 71 -8.96 -8.04 1.22
CA SER A 71 -7.97 -8.01 0.13
C SER A 71 -7.42 -6.61 -0.14
N PHE A 72 -8.29 -5.59 -0.18
CA PHE A 72 -7.87 -4.19 -0.31
C PHE A 72 -7.00 -3.74 0.89
N THR A 73 -7.42 -4.09 2.10
CA THR A 73 -6.70 -3.74 3.33
C THR A 73 -5.30 -4.34 3.36
N ASP A 74 -5.15 -5.59 2.94
CA ASP A 74 -3.84 -6.27 2.91
C ASP A 74 -2.93 -5.72 1.81
N ALA A 75 -3.49 -5.41 0.64
CA ALA A 75 -2.75 -4.69 -0.41
C ALA A 75 -2.27 -3.32 0.09
N ARG A 76 -3.11 -2.58 0.83
CA ARG A 76 -2.77 -1.29 1.43
C ARG A 76 -1.67 -1.43 2.49
N LYS A 77 -1.72 -2.44 3.37
CA LYS A 77 -0.65 -2.72 4.34
C LYS A 77 0.68 -3.00 3.63
N LYS A 78 0.66 -3.76 2.53
CA LYS A 78 1.86 -4.04 1.72
C LYS A 78 2.48 -2.75 1.16
N VAL A 79 1.67 -1.84 0.63
CA VAL A 79 2.13 -0.52 0.16
C VAL A 79 2.82 0.26 1.30
N TYR A 80 2.21 0.32 2.48
CA TYR A 80 2.84 1.02 3.63
C TYR A 80 4.17 0.38 4.05
N SER A 81 4.22 -0.95 4.10
CA SER A 81 5.45 -1.69 4.42
C SER A 81 6.56 -1.37 3.42
N LEU A 82 6.26 -1.40 2.12
CA LEU A 82 7.22 -1.10 1.06
C LEU A 82 7.69 0.35 1.08
N ARG A 83 6.80 1.32 1.33
CA ARG A 83 7.18 2.74 1.51
C ARG A 83 8.17 2.93 2.65
N SER A 84 7.91 2.28 3.80
CA SER A 84 8.81 2.33 4.95
C SER A 84 10.18 1.72 4.64
N ARG A 85 10.20 0.57 3.96
CA ARG A 85 11.44 -0.10 3.53
C ARG A 85 12.23 0.74 2.53
N LEU A 86 11.57 1.33 1.54
CA LEU A 86 12.19 2.21 0.55
C LEU A 86 12.83 3.42 1.23
N ARG A 87 12.13 4.08 2.14
CA ARG A 87 12.67 5.21 2.92
C ARG A 87 13.96 4.82 3.65
N ARG A 88 13.95 3.71 4.36
CA ARG A 88 15.13 3.20 5.08
C ARG A 88 16.30 2.86 4.13
N ALA A 89 16.00 2.31 2.96
CA ALA A 89 17.01 2.03 1.94
C ALA A 89 17.65 3.31 1.40
N CYS A 90 16.85 4.33 1.10
CA CYS A 90 17.34 5.66 0.70
C CYS A 90 18.20 6.31 1.79
N GLU A 91 17.78 6.26 3.06
CA GLU A 91 18.56 6.75 4.20
C GLU A 91 19.90 6.00 4.37
N LYS A 92 19.93 4.69 4.08
CA LYS A 92 21.16 3.89 4.09
C LYS A 92 22.10 4.29 2.95
N ALA A 93 21.57 4.48 1.74
CA ALA A 93 22.36 4.91 0.58
C ALA A 93 22.98 6.30 0.80
N ALA A 94 22.22 7.23 1.39
CA ALA A 94 22.70 8.56 1.76
C ALA A 94 23.85 8.50 2.78
N ARG A 95 23.71 7.69 3.83
CA ARG A 95 24.79 7.48 4.83
C ARG A 95 26.05 6.86 4.23
N ALA A 96 25.90 5.87 3.35
CA ALA A 96 27.04 5.24 2.66
C ALA A 96 27.77 6.23 1.71
N SER A 97 27.05 7.18 1.14
CA SER A 97 27.64 8.28 0.37
C SER A 97 28.46 9.23 1.27
N ALA A 98 27.90 9.60 2.43
CA ALA A 98 28.54 10.50 3.38
C ALA A 98 29.79 9.89 4.03
N SER A 99 29.78 8.58 4.36
CA SER A 99 30.97 7.89 4.89
C SER A 99 32.10 7.82 3.86
N THR A 100 31.77 7.64 2.58
CA THR A 100 32.75 7.65 1.49
C THR A 100 33.42 9.03 1.33
N LYS A 101 32.70 10.13 1.59
CA LYS A 101 33.29 11.49 1.58
C LYS A 101 34.23 11.77 2.76
N ARG A 102 34.01 11.17 3.93
CA ARG A 102 34.83 11.39 5.14
C ARG A 102 36.17 10.63 5.14
N GLY A 103 36.29 9.53 4.40
CA GLY A 103 37.54 8.78 4.27
C GLY A 103 38.43 9.25 3.11
N ALA A 104 38.01 10.29 2.38
CA ALA A 104 38.73 10.88 1.25
C ALA A 104 39.22 12.31 1.54
N ALA A 105 39.11 12.75 2.81
CA ALA A 105 39.62 14.01 3.35
C ALA A 105 40.64 13.68 4.43
#